data_AF-A0A969S1J9-F1
#
_entry.id   AF-A0A969S1J9-F1
#
_cell.length_a   1.000
_cell.length_b   1.000
_cell.length_c   1.000
_cell.angle_alpha   90.00
_cell.angle_beta   90.00
_cell.angle_gamma   90.00
#
_symmetry.space_group_name_H-M   'P 1'
#
loop_
_entity.id
_entity.type
_entity.pdbx_description
1 polymer ?
#
loop_
_entity_poly.entity_id
_entity_poly.type
_entity_poly.pdbx_seq_one_letter_code
_entity_poly.pdbx_strand_id
1 'polypeptide(L)'
;MQKGLEDSPSVRLFFYEGVVEVFMPGQPHEIFKRVISSLLDFFFLHFNIKVTPTGSSTQEQEGVASAQADDSFCFGEVKPIPDLSIEVIFTSGSIAKLRRYQALGVPEVWLWEDGLFTLHRLGENGYTRIHKSQILELEKLDIELLSRCVLIGETDWLEAMRTFRTAISRGE
;
A
#
# COMPACT_ATOMS: atom_id res chain seq x y z
N MET A 1 -15.06 -24.74 7.68
CA MET A 1 -13.63 -24.43 7.92
C MET A 1 -13.35 -22.93 8.04
N GLN A 2 -14.37 -22.05 8.03
CA GLN A 2 -14.20 -20.59 7.88
C GLN A 2 -14.03 -19.82 9.19
N LYS A 3 -14.35 -20.42 10.35
CA LYS A 3 -14.53 -19.68 11.62
C LYS A 3 -13.34 -19.76 12.59
N GLY A 4 -12.23 -20.38 12.20
CA GLY A 4 -11.11 -20.70 13.11
C GLY A 4 -9.79 -19.97 12.83
N LEU A 5 -9.65 -19.32 11.67
CA LEU A 5 -8.44 -18.59 11.29
C LEU A 5 -8.54 -17.07 11.49
N GLU A 6 -9.76 -16.54 11.71
CA GLU A 6 -10.01 -15.10 11.90
C GLU A 6 -9.51 -14.57 13.25
N ASP A 7 -9.30 -15.45 14.25
CA ASP A 7 -8.93 -15.06 15.62
C ASP A 7 -7.41 -14.95 15.86
N SER A 8 -6.57 -15.13 14.83
CA SER A 8 -5.12 -14.90 14.94
C SER A 8 -4.74 -13.55 14.31
N PRO A 9 -4.26 -12.56 15.10
CA PRO A 9 -3.95 -11.21 14.60
C PRO A 9 -2.90 -11.17 13.48
N SER A 10 -2.17 -12.26 13.29
CA SER A 10 -1.06 -12.41 12.33
C SER A 10 -1.43 -13.16 11.06
N VAL A 11 -2.67 -13.64 10.92
CA VAL A 11 -3.11 -14.40 9.74
C VAL A 11 -3.98 -13.51 8.86
N ARG A 12 -3.56 -13.32 7.60
CA ARG A 12 -4.35 -12.59 6.59
C ARG A 12 -4.96 -13.55 5.60
N LEU A 13 -6.22 -13.32 5.27
CA LEU A 13 -7.01 -14.13 4.34
C LEU A 13 -7.37 -13.31 3.11
N PHE A 14 -7.21 -13.91 1.93
CA PHE A 14 -7.59 -13.29 0.68
C PHE A 14 -8.40 -14.25 -0.19
N PHE A 15 -9.29 -13.71 -1.03
CA PHE A 15 -10.13 -14.49 -1.93
C PHE A 15 -10.14 -13.92 -3.35
N TYR A 16 -10.02 -14.80 -4.34
CA TYR A 16 -10.24 -14.48 -5.76
C TYR A 16 -10.61 -15.76 -6.53
N GLU A 17 -11.70 -15.73 -7.30
CA GLU A 17 -12.16 -16.84 -8.17
C GLU A 17 -12.23 -18.22 -7.48
N GLY A 18 -12.71 -18.29 -6.24
CA GLY A 18 -12.85 -19.56 -5.51
C GLY A 18 -11.58 -20.04 -4.81
N VAL A 19 -10.47 -19.33 -4.95
CA VAL A 19 -9.18 -19.63 -4.29
C VAL A 19 -9.04 -18.76 -3.03
N VAL A 20 -8.75 -19.41 -1.90
CA VAL A 20 -8.39 -18.75 -0.63
C VAL A 20 -6.88 -18.80 -0.45
N GLU A 21 -6.26 -17.64 -0.27
CA GLU A 21 -4.84 -17.52 0.08
C GLU A 21 -4.70 -17.12 1.55
N VAL A 22 -3.73 -17.73 2.24
CA VAL A 22 -3.39 -17.44 3.64
C VAL A 22 -1.96 -16.90 3.69
N PHE A 23 -1.76 -15.74 4.31
CA PHE A 23 -0.44 -15.13 4.46
C PHE A 23 -0.16 -14.75 5.91
N MET A 24 1.07 -15.02 6.37
CA MET A 24 1.57 -14.59 7.67
C MET A 24 2.83 -13.75 7.46
N PRO A 25 2.80 -12.44 7.79
CA PRO A 25 3.93 -11.56 7.57
C PRO A 25 5.07 -11.84 8.55
N GLY A 26 6.30 -11.83 8.04
CA GLY A 26 7.53 -11.88 8.85
C GLY A 26 7.93 -10.51 9.38
N GLN A 27 8.89 -10.46 10.31
CA GLN A 27 9.38 -9.20 10.89
C GLN A 27 9.87 -8.17 9.85
N PRO A 28 10.65 -8.52 8.81
CA PRO A 28 11.06 -7.54 7.79
C PRO A 28 9.88 -6.90 7.06
N HIS A 29 8.81 -7.68 6.81
CA HIS A 29 7.60 -7.18 6.16
C HIS A 29 6.89 -6.12 7.01
N GLU A 30 6.72 -6.37 8.32
CA GLU A 30 6.10 -5.40 9.22
C GLU A 30 6.98 -4.15 9.44
N ILE A 31 8.32 -4.28 9.37
CA ILE A 31 9.24 -3.13 9.38
C ILE A 31 8.99 -2.24 8.16
N PHE A 32 9.04 -2.78 6.95
CA PHE A 32 8.82 -1.99 5.73
C PHE A 32 7.43 -1.35 5.70
N LYS A 33 6.38 -2.12 6.01
CA LYS A 33 5.03 -1.60 6.12
C LYS A 33 4.98 -0.40 7.08
N ARG A 34 5.55 -0.52 8.29
CA ARG A 34 5.56 0.56 9.27
C ARG A 34 6.34 1.78 8.79
N VAL A 35 7.49 1.58 8.15
CA VAL A 35 8.32 2.67 7.59
C VAL A 35 7.53 3.42 6.51
N ILE A 36 6.94 2.69 5.56
CA ILE A 36 6.14 3.26 4.47
C ILE A 36 4.99 4.10 5.03
N SER A 37 4.18 3.54 5.95
CA SER A 37 3.08 4.28 6.58
C SER A 37 3.58 5.55 7.29
N SER A 38 4.69 5.45 8.04
CA SER A 38 5.24 6.60 8.78
C SER A 38 5.69 7.74 7.87
N LEU A 39 6.33 7.41 6.74
CA LEU A 39 6.80 8.39 5.76
C LEU A 39 5.62 9.07 5.05
N LEU A 40 4.59 8.30 4.70
CA LEU A 40 3.36 8.84 4.10
C LEU A 40 2.59 9.72 5.08
N ASP A 41 2.41 9.28 6.33
CA ASP A 41 1.80 10.09 7.41
C ASP A 41 2.52 11.43 7.56
N PHE A 42 3.85 11.42 7.52
CA PHE A 42 4.64 12.65 7.58
C PHE A 42 4.45 13.53 6.35
N PHE A 43 4.41 12.94 5.15
CA PHE A 43 4.12 13.67 3.92
C PHE A 43 2.75 14.36 3.99
N PHE A 44 1.71 13.64 4.42
CA PHE A 44 0.36 14.19 4.55
C PHE A 44 0.31 15.33 5.54
N LEU A 45 0.96 15.18 6.70
CA LEU A 45 1.07 16.23 7.71
C LEU A 45 1.79 17.47 7.15
N HIS A 46 2.92 17.27 6.46
CA HIS A 46 3.74 18.36 5.93
C HIS A 46 2.99 19.21 4.88
N PHE A 47 2.28 18.55 3.96
CA PHE A 47 1.54 19.22 2.89
C PHE A 47 0.10 19.56 3.25
N ASN A 48 -0.30 19.34 4.52
CA ASN A 48 -1.67 19.57 5.02
C ASN A 48 -2.73 18.86 4.17
N ILE A 49 -2.46 17.61 3.80
CA ILE A 49 -3.34 16.75 3.03
C ILE A 49 -4.30 16.04 3.98
N LYS A 50 -5.60 16.24 3.77
CA LYS A 50 -6.62 15.49 4.49
C LYS A 50 -6.75 14.10 3.86
N VAL A 51 -6.44 13.07 4.63
CA VAL A 51 -6.53 11.65 4.23
C VAL A 51 -7.18 10.84 5.34
N THR A 52 -7.84 9.74 4.98
CA THR A 52 -8.25 8.72 5.95
C THR A 52 -7.43 7.46 5.72
N PRO A 53 -6.49 7.12 6.62
CA PRO A 53 -5.81 5.83 6.60
C PRO A 53 -6.83 4.72 6.91
N THR A 54 -6.92 3.74 6.02
CA THR A 54 -7.77 2.56 6.17
C THR A 54 -6.98 1.29 6.49
N GLY A 55 -5.64 1.35 6.43
CA GLY A 55 -4.76 0.29 6.89
C GLY A 55 -5.04 -1.06 6.22
N SER A 56 -5.10 -2.11 7.03
CA SER A 56 -5.43 -3.48 6.59
C SER A 56 -6.92 -3.80 6.64
N SER A 57 -7.80 -2.79 6.54
CA SER A 57 -9.24 -3.03 6.46
C SER A 57 -9.57 -3.89 5.24
N THR A 58 -10.50 -4.83 5.41
CA THR A 58 -10.95 -5.68 4.30
C THR A 58 -11.64 -4.84 3.24
N GLN A 59 -11.13 -4.93 2.02
CA GLN A 59 -11.71 -4.39 0.80
C GLN A 59 -12.48 -5.52 0.15
N GLU A 60 -13.78 -5.36 -0.03
CA GLU A 60 -14.63 -6.45 -0.49
C GLU A 60 -15.66 -5.99 -1.50
N GLN A 61 -15.78 -6.77 -2.57
CA GLN A 61 -16.92 -6.78 -3.44
C GLN A 61 -17.53 -8.18 -3.37
N GLU A 62 -18.69 -8.28 -2.71
CA GLU A 62 -19.32 -9.55 -2.36
C GLU A 62 -19.50 -10.45 -3.59
N GLY A 63 -19.07 -11.71 -3.48
CA GLY A 63 -19.14 -12.70 -4.56
C GLY A 63 -18.13 -12.49 -5.69
N VAL A 64 -17.31 -11.44 -5.65
CA VAL A 64 -16.32 -11.11 -6.70
C VAL A 64 -14.89 -11.25 -6.18
N ALA A 65 -14.51 -10.48 -5.16
CA ALA A 65 -13.14 -10.46 -4.64
C ALA A 65 -13.09 -9.87 -3.22
N SER A 66 -12.07 -10.26 -2.45
CA SER A 66 -11.74 -9.59 -1.20
C SER A 66 -10.23 -9.55 -0.95
N ALA A 67 -9.73 -8.41 -0.48
CA ALA A 67 -8.32 -8.16 -0.21
C ALA A 67 -8.08 -7.38 1.09
N GLN A 68 -6.91 -7.57 1.69
CA GLN A 68 -6.41 -6.75 2.79
C GLN A 68 -5.02 -6.23 2.44
N ALA A 69 -4.95 -4.95 2.08
CA ALA A 69 -3.67 -4.30 1.79
C ALA A 69 -2.79 -4.24 3.04
N ASP A 70 -1.48 -4.03 2.84
CA ASP A 70 -0.56 -3.74 3.94
C ASP A 70 -0.80 -2.35 4.51
N ASP A 71 -1.15 -1.41 3.63
CA ASP A 71 -1.71 -0.13 4.00
C ASP A 71 -2.64 0.37 2.91
N SER A 72 -3.56 1.25 3.26
CA SER A 72 -4.49 1.83 2.29
C SER A 72 -5.02 3.18 2.75
N PHE A 73 -5.41 4.01 1.79
CA PHE A 73 -5.82 5.39 2.04
C PHE A 73 -7.03 5.77 1.19
N CYS A 74 -8.01 6.43 1.83
CA CYS A 74 -9.07 7.16 1.16
C CYS A 74 -8.72 8.66 1.14
N PHE A 75 -8.78 9.27 -0.03
CA PHE A 75 -8.68 10.71 -0.23
C PHE A 75 -10.09 11.31 -0.37
N GLY A 76 -10.36 12.35 0.42
CA GLY A 76 -11.71 12.90 0.58
C GLY A 76 -12.55 12.12 1.59
N GLU A 77 -13.65 11.53 1.14
CA GLU A 77 -14.58 10.75 1.97
C GLU A 77 -14.12 9.28 2.12
N VAL A 78 -14.53 8.64 3.21
CA VAL A 78 -14.25 7.22 3.44
C VAL A 78 -15.10 6.37 2.50
N LYS A 79 -14.46 5.43 1.81
CA LYS A 79 -15.06 4.56 0.80
C LYS A 79 -14.80 3.09 1.15
N PRO A 80 -15.67 2.14 0.73
CA PRO A 80 -15.41 0.71 0.89
C PRO A 80 -14.17 0.24 0.13
N ILE A 81 -13.91 0.85 -1.04
CA ILE A 81 -12.72 0.62 -1.84
C ILE A 81 -11.84 1.87 -1.74
N PRO A 82 -10.62 1.77 -1.18
CA PRO A 82 -9.74 2.91 -1.01
C PRO A 82 -9.20 3.39 -2.35
N ASP A 83 -8.75 4.65 -2.40
CA ASP A 83 -8.15 5.22 -3.61
C ASP A 83 -6.74 4.68 -3.86
N LEU A 84 -6.02 4.34 -2.78
CA LEU A 84 -4.69 3.77 -2.80
C LEU A 84 -4.61 2.52 -1.93
N SER A 85 -4.08 1.43 -2.48
CA SER A 85 -3.65 0.25 -1.72
C SER A 85 -2.15 0.01 -1.91
N ILE A 86 -1.46 -0.34 -0.83
CA ILE A 86 -0.03 -0.59 -0.81
C ILE A 86 0.24 -2.02 -0.33
N GLU A 87 1.16 -2.69 -1.00
CA GLU A 87 1.58 -4.06 -0.70
C GLU A 87 3.11 -4.13 -0.59
N VAL A 88 3.58 -4.80 0.46
CA VAL A 88 4.98 -5.14 0.67
C VAL A 88 5.18 -6.59 0.24
N ILE A 89 5.96 -6.80 -0.82
CA ILE A 89 6.11 -8.09 -1.49
C ILE A 89 7.48 -8.70 -1.16
N PHE A 90 7.45 -9.89 -0.53
CA PHE A 90 8.64 -10.73 -0.27
C PHE A 90 8.60 -12.06 -1.03
N THR A 91 7.43 -12.46 -1.50
CA THR A 91 7.18 -13.74 -2.17
C THR A 91 6.56 -13.47 -3.52
N SER A 92 6.72 -14.40 -4.46
CA SER A 92 6.03 -14.34 -5.75
C SER A 92 4.51 -14.21 -5.58
N GLY A 93 3.84 -13.57 -6.54
CA GLY A 93 2.37 -13.41 -6.53
C GLY A 93 1.84 -12.00 -6.81
N SER A 94 2.70 -11.04 -7.13
CA SER A 94 2.31 -9.65 -7.47
C SER A 94 1.21 -9.57 -8.55
N ILE A 95 1.30 -10.40 -9.60
CA ILE A 95 0.29 -10.45 -10.67
C ILE A 95 -1.09 -10.90 -10.16
N ALA A 96 -1.15 -11.91 -9.28
CA ALA A 96 -2.42 -12.39 -8.72
C ALA A 96 -3.05 -11.33 -7.81
N LYS A 97 -2.25 -10.63 -7.01
CA LYS A 97 -2.70 -9.48 -6.20
C LYS A 97 -3.27 -8.36 -7.08
N LEU A 98 -2.59 -8.00 -8.17
CA LEU A 98 -3.09 -6.98 -9.10
C LEU A 98 -4.42 -7.37 -9.73
N ARG A 99 -4.63 -8.63 -10.11
CA ARG A 99 -5.93 -9.10 -10.63
C ARG A 99 -7.05 -8.94 -9.61
N ARG A 100 -6.79 -9.26 -8.35
CA ARG A 100 -7.74 -9.10 -7.24
C ARG A 100 -8.10 -7.63 -7.01
N TYR A 101 -7.11 -6.74 -6.94
CA TYR A 101 -7.35 -5.30 -6.81
C TYR A 101 -8.03 -4.70 -8.05
N GLN A 102 -7.82 -5.27 -9.23
CA GLN A 102 -8.49 -4.85 -10.46
C GLN A 102 -9.98 -5.22 -10.39
N ALA A 103 -10.30 -6.42 -9.91
CA ALA A 103 -11.68 -6.86 -9.70
C ALA A 103 -12.40 -6.03 -8.61
N LEU A 104 -11.66 -5.58 -7.59
CA LEU A 104 -12.16 -4.65 -6.56
C LEU A 104 -12.31 -3.21 -7.05
N GLY A 105 -11.70 -2.84 -8.17
CA GLY A 105 -11.75 -1.48 -8.70
C GLY A 105 -10.90 -0.46 -7.95
N VAL A 106 -9.83 -0.88 -7.26
CA VAL A 106 -8.91 0.05 -6.57
C VAL A 106 -8.27 0.98 -7.62
N PRO A 107 -8.33 2.32 -7.48
CA PRO A 107 -7.79 3.23 -8.48
C PRO A 107 -6.27 3.11 -8.66
N GLU A 108 -5.51 3.03 -7.57
CA GLU A 108 -4.05 2.93 -7.60
C GLU A 108 -3.52 1.88 -6.62
N VAL A 109 -2.58 1.04 -7.09
CA VAL A 109 -1.92 0.00 -6.28
C VAL A 109 -0.42 0.17 -6.35
N TRP A 110 0.24 0.24 -5.19
CA TRP A 110 1.68 0.34 -5.09
C TRP A 110 2.25 -0.96 -4.55
N LEU A 111 3.25 -1.48 -5.25
CA LEU A 111 3.98 -2.67 -4.83
C LEU A 111 5.38 -2.23 -4.40
N TRP A 112 5.73 -2.49 -3.15
CA TRP A 112 7.11 -2.42 -2.67
C TRP A 112 7.74 -3.80 -2.83
N GLU A 113 8.64 -3.95 -3.81
CA GLU A 113 9.28 -5.22 -4.17
C GLU A 113 10.75 -4.93 -4.53
N ASP A 114 11.67 -5.76 -4.04
CA ASP A 114 13.12 -5.67 -4.33
C ASP A 114 13.72 -4.26 -4.12
N GLY A 115 13.25 -3.54 -3.10
CA GLY A 115 13.76 -2.23 -2.71
C GLY A 115 13.25 -1.05 -3.54
N LEU A 116 12.22 -1.25 -4.36
CA LEU A 116 11.66 -0.22 -5.23
C LEU A 116 10.13 -0.23 -5.19
N PHE A 117 9.53 0.95 -5.39
CA PHE A 117 8.11 1.06 -5.67
C PHE A 117 7.80 0.83 -7.16
N THR A 118 6.82 -0.02 -7.42
CA THR A 118 6.12 -0.09 -8.70
C THR A 118 4.67 0.34 -8.52
N LEU A 119 4.27 1.38 -9.25
CA LEU A 119 2.93 1.95 -9.17
C LEU A 119 2.09 1.47 -10.34
N HIS A 120 0.84 1.12 -10.05
CA HIS A 120 -0.13 0.64 -11.01
C HIS A 120 -1.41 1.47 -10.95
N ARG A 121 -1.84 2.03 -12.09
CA ARG A 121 -3.09 2.78 -12.23
C ARG A 121 -4.13 1.95 -12.97
N LEU A 122 -5.32 1.83 -12.38
CA LEU A 122 -6.45 1.17 -13.03
C LEU A 122 -6.98 2.04 -14.16
N GLY A 123 -7.06 1.48 -15.36
CA GLY A 123 -7.72 2.06 -16.53
C GLY A 123 -8.77 1.11 -17.11
N GLU A 124 -9.31 1.45 -18.28
CA GLU A 124 -10.38 0.68 -18.94
C GLU A 124 -9.98 -0.77 -19.23
N ASN A 125 -8.70 -1.02 -19.55
CA ASN A 125 -8.17 -2.34 -19.90
C ASN A 125 -7.39 -3.00 -18.74
N GLY A 126 -7.60 -2.54 -17.51
CA GLY A 126 -6.90 -3.01 -16.32
C GLY A 126 -5.71 -2.13 -15.91
N TYR A 127 -4.84 -2.67 -15.07
CA TYR A 127 -3.71 -1.92 -14.52
C TYR A 127 -2.61 -1.65 -15.55
N THR A 128 -2.12 -0.41 -15.55
CA THR A 128 -0.91 0.01 -16.28
C THR A 128 0.13 0.57 -15.33
N ARG A 129 1.42 0.38 -15.63
CA ARG A 129 2.50 0.91 -14.80
C ARG A 129 2.64 2.42 -15.00
N ILE A 130 2.78 3.16 -13.90
CA ILE A 130 3.00 4.60 -13.88
C ILE A 130 4.28 4.92 -13.10
N HIS A 131 4.93 6.05 -13.42
CA HIS A 131 6.17 6.50 -12.76
C HIS A 131 5.93 7.50 -11.62
N LYS A 132 4.75 8.11 -11.58
CA LYS A 132 4.31 9.02 -10.52
C LYS A 132 2.84 8.77 -10.23
N SER A 133 2.41 9.01 -9.00
CA SER A 133 1.01 8.86 -8.62
C SER A 133 0.10 9.73 -9.49
N GLN A 134 -1.09 9.23 -9.79
CA GLN A 134 -2.16 10.00 -10.46
C GLN A 134 -3.21 10.49 -9.46
N ILE A 135 -3.03 10.23 -8.16
CA ILE A 135 -3.81 10.83 -7.09
C ILE A 135 -3.31 12.25 -6.88
N LEU A 136 -4.22 13.23 -6.97
CA LEU A 136 -3.87 14.66 -6.97
C LEU A 136 -3.13 15.08 -5.69
N GLU A 137 -3.58 14.56 -4.54
CA GLU A 137 -2.97 14.82 -3.24
C GLU A 137 -1.53 14.33 -3.14
N LEU A 138 -1.13 13.37 -3.99
CA LEU A 138 0.21 12.79 -4.02
C LEU A 138 1.09 13.38 -5.13
N GLU A 139 0.65 14.43 -5.83
CA GLU A 139 1.40 15.01 -6.97
C GLU A 139 2.83 15.45 -6.58
N LYS A 140 3.02 15.90 -5.34
CA LYS A 140 4.32 16.37 -4.82
C LYS A 140 5.20 15.26 -4.25
N LEU A 141 4.72 14.03 -4.20
CA LEU A 141 5.48 12.93 -3.62
C LEU A 141 6.48 12.40 -4.66
N ASP A 142 7.77 12.55 -4.35
CA ASP A 142 8.82 11.87 -5.08
C ASP A 142 8.92 10.40 -4.63
N ILE A 143 8.59 9.50 -5.54
CA ILE A 143 8.61 8.05 -5.34
C ILE A 143 10.05 7.52 -5.19
N GLU A 144 11.03 8.15 -5.84
CA GLU A 144 12.44 7.75 -5.70
C GLU A 144 12.99 8.14 -4.33
N LEU A 145 12.71 9.37 -3.87
CA LEU A 145 12.98 9.79 -2.48
C LEU A 145 12.30 8.86 -1.48
N LEU A 146 11.01 8.55 -1.68
CA LEU A 146 10.28 7.64 -0.80
C LEU A 146 10.96 6.27 -0.76
N SER A 147 11.30 5.69 -1.92
CA SER A 147 11.99 4.39 -2.01
C SER A 147 13.31 4.39 -1.24
N ARG A 148 14.12 5.43 -1.43
CA ARG A 148 15.40 5.59 -0.73
C ARG A 148 15.22 5.67 0.79
N CYS A 149 14.24 6.43 1.26
CA CYS A 149 13.95 6.55 2.68
C CYS A 149 13.38 5.25 3.28
N VAL A 150 12.61 4.49 2.51
CA VAL A 150 12.12 3.17 2.95
C VAL A 150 13.28 2.19 3.16
N LEU A 151 14.27 2.17 2.24
CA LEU A 151 15.48 1.36 2.41
C LEU A 151 16.32 1.76 3.63
N ILE A 152 16.50 3.07 3.88
CA ILE A 152 17.18 3.53 5.09
C ILE A 152 16.44 3.03 6.34
N GLY A 153 15.10 3.12 6.31
CA GLY A 153 14.22 2.78 7.42
C GLY A 153 14.20 1.29 7.77
N GLU A 154 14.70 0.41 6.90
CA GLU A 154 14.91 -1.00 7.22
C GLU A 154 15.82 -1.18 8.44
N THR A 155 16.84 -0.33 8.56
CA THR A 155 17.84 -0.40 9.64
C THR A 155 17.83 0.80 10.58
N ASP A 156 17.42 1.98 10.10
CA ASP A 156 17.36 3.21 10.89
C ASP A 156 16.12 4.04 10.52
N TRP A 157 15.03 3.76 11.23
CA TRP A 157 13.78 4.49 11.07
C TRP A 157 13.92 6.00 11.33
N LEU A 158 14.74 6.40 12.32
CA LEU A 158 14.87 7.82 12.67
C LEU A 158 15.59 8.58 11.56
N GLU A 159 16.64 8.00 10.98
CA GLU A 159 17.38 8.60 9.88
C GLU A 159 16.53 8.67 8.61
N ALA A 160 15.70 7.66 8.33
CA ALA A 160 14.73 7.71 7.24
C ALA A 160 13.79 8.91 7.36
N MET A 161 13.19 9.11 8.54
CA MET A 161 12.28 10.23 8.80
C MET A 161 12.98 11.59 8.70
N ARG A 162 14.22 11.71 9.20
CA ARG A 162 15.01 12.94 9.11
C ARG A 162 15.40 13.28 7.67
N THR A 163 15.84 12.29 6.92
CA THR A 163 16.21 12.42 5.50
C THR A 163 15.00 12.86 4.70
N PHE A 164 13.88 12.15 4.85
CA PHE A 164 12.64 12.45 4.14
C PHE A 164 12.14 13.86 4.44
N ARG A 165 12.05 14.22 5.73
CA ARG A 165 11.65 15.56 6.15
C ARG A 165 12.51 16.66 5.54
N THR A 166 13.83 16.46 5.53
CA THR A 166 14.77 17.46 5.03
C THR A 166 14.59 17.67 3.53
N ALA A 167 14.44 16.58 2.76
CA ALA A 167 14.24 16.63 1.32
C ALA A 167 12.92 17.33 0.95
N ILE A 168 11.78 16.90 1.52
CA ILE A 168 10.48 17.50 1.18
C ILE A 168 10.37 18.97 1.60
N SER A 169 11.09 19.39 2.65
CA SER A 169 11.13 20.80 3.07
C SER A 169 11.95 21.69 2.12
N ARG A 170 12.83 21.10 1.31
CA ARG A 170 13.63 21.80 0.28
C ARG A 170 12.97 21.79 -1.09
N GLY A 171 11.87 21.05 -1.25
CA GLY A 171 11.23 20.81 -2.55
C GLY A 171 12.04 19.86 -3.45
N GLU A 172 12.88 19.02 -2.84
CA GLU A 172 13.58 17.92 -3.49
C GLU A 172 12.69 16.68 -3.58
#